data_AF-A0A095UT70-F1
#
_entry.id   AF-A0A095UT70-F1
#
_cell.length_a   1.000
_cell.length_b   1.000
_cell.length_c   1.000
_cell.angle_alpha   90.00
_cell.angle_beta   90.00
_cell.angle_gamma   90.00
#
_symmetry.space_group_name_H-M   'P 1'
#
loop_
_entity.id
_entity.type
_entity.pdbx_description
1 polymer ?
#
loop_
_entity_poly.entity_id
_entity_poly.type
_entity_poly.pdbx_seq_one_letter_code
_entity_poly.pdbx_strand_id
1 'polypeptide(L)'
;MLDSLEVLTLAMAQQQVELSEAAIRISALLDTLPESISPKVDLSDFHQFAETCRQFDRGEARAALTPRVRHQQDSYRWQLEAEYKERLESCAQRLETVLPAWRSGLRLSSSLK
;
A
#
# COMPACT_ATOMS: atom_id res chain seq x y z
N MET A 1 6.63 4.35 -11.08
CA MET A 1 6.61 3.41 -9.95
C MET A 1 7.07 4.08 -8.66
N LEU A 2 8.34 4.47 -8.49
CA LEU A 2 8.79 5.15 -7.25
C LEU A 2 8.05 6.46 -6.96
N ASP A 3 7.74 7.25 -7.99
CA ASP A 3 6.94 8.48 -7.82
C ASP A 3 5.50 8.15 -7.42
N SER A 4 4.97 7.01 -7.90
CA SER A 4 3.66 6.51 -7.49
C SER A 4 3.66 6.06 -6.02
N LEU A 5 4.74 5.41 -5.57
CA LEU A 5 4.93 5.07 -4.15
C LEU A 5 4.96 6.35 -3.30
N GLU A 6 5.77 7.34 -3.68
CA GLU A 6 5.86 8.62 -2.95
C GLU A 6 4.50 9.34 -2.85
N VAL A 7 3.77 9.44 -3.96
CA VAL A 7 2.43 10.06 -3.98
C VAL A 7 1.45 9.31 -3.09
N LEU A 8 1.46 7.97 -3.11
CA LEU A 8 0.56 7.17 -2.28
C LEU A 8 0.90 7.29 -0.79
N THR A 9 2.19 7.28 -0.45
CA THR A 9 2.62 7.45 0.94
C THR A 9 2.23 8.82 1.49
N LEU A 10 2.42 9.87 0.69
CA LEU A 10 2.01 11.23 1.04
C LEU A 10 0.47 11.34 1.18
N ALA A 11 -0.28 10.78 0.23
CA ALA A 11 -1.74 10.77 0.29
C ALA A 11 -2.25 10.02 1.53
N MET A 12 -1.59 8.92 1.91
CA MET A 12 -1.92 8.14 3.10
C MET A 12 -1.65 8.96 4.38
N ALA A 13 -0.49 9.61 4.47
CA ALA A 13 -0.14 10.49 5.60
C ALA A 13 -1.11 11.67 5.75
N GLN A 14 -1.62 12.20 4.62
CA GLN A 14 -2.59 13.30 4.59
C GLN A 14 -4.05 12.83 4.70
N GLN A 15 -4.30 11.53 4.89
CA GLN A 15 -5.65 10.95 4.95
C GLN A 15 -6.51 11.26 3.71
N GLN A 16 -5.88 11.40 2.55
CA GLN A 16 -6.52 11.65 1.26
C GLN A 16 -6.90 10.36 0.51
N VAL A 17 -6.58 9.21 1.10
CA VAL A 17 -6.88 7.88 0.58
C VAL A 17 -7.17 6.94 1.74
N GLU A 18 -8.13 6.04 1.57
CA GLU A 18 -8.43 5.00 2.56
C GLU A 18 -7.21 4.06 2.71
N LEU A 19 -6.93 3.61 3.94
CA LEU A 19 -5.76 2.79 4.22
C LEU A 19 -5.76 1.48 3.43
N SER A 20 -6.94 0.89 3.21
CA SER A 20 -7.09 -0.34 2.41
C SER A 20 -6.66 -0.13 0.95
N GLU A 21 -7.11 0.96 0.32
CA GLU A 21 -6.75 1.28 -1.06
C GLU A 21 -5.26 1.61 -1.19
N ALA A 22 -4.71 2.39 -0.24
CA ALA A 22 -3.28 2.70 -0.20
C ALA A 22 -2.44 1.41 -0.10
N ALA A 23 -2.74 0.52 0.85
CA ALA A 23 -1.98 -0.70 1.05
C ALA A 23 -2.05 -1.66 -0.15
N ILE A 24 -3.23 -1.80 -0.79
CA ILE A 24 -3.38 -2.62 -2.01
C ILE A 24 -2.49 -2.07 -3.14
N ARG A 25 -2.50 -0.75 -3.36
CA ARG A 25 -1.69 -0.14 -4.43
C ARG A 25 -0.19 -0.16 -4.11
N ILE A 26 0.18 0.13 -2.87
CA ILE A 26 1.57 0.12 -2.43
C ILE A 26 2.14 -1.29 -2.55
N SER A 27 1.46 -2.32 -2.03
CA SER A 27 1.92 -3.72 -2.15
C SER A 27 2.14 -4.15 -3.60
N ALA A 28 1.19 -3.84 -4.49
CA ALA A 28 1.34 -4.14 -5.92
C ALA A 28 2.53 -3.40 -6.57
N LEU A 29 2.82 -2.17 -6.16
CA LEU A 29 4.00 -1.43 -6.63
C LEU A 29 5.30 -2.02 -6.06
N LEU A 30 5.30 -2.44 -4.79
CA LEU A 30 6.45 -3.08 -4.16
C LEU A 30 6.83 -4.40 -4.87
N ASP A 31 5.84 -5.17 -5.33
CA ASP A 31 6.05 -6.39 -6.12
C ASP A 31 6.76 -6.16 -7.46
N THR A 32 6.77 -4.91 -7.96
CA THR A 32 7.46 -4.55 -9.21
C THR A 32 8.89 -4.07 -9.02
N LEU A 33 9.36 -3.93 -7.76
CA LEU A 33 10.74 -3.54 -7.48
C LEU A 33 11.70 -4.68 -7.82
N PRO A 34 12.89 -4.37 -8.38
CA PRO A 34 13.88 -5.42 -8.63
C PRO A 34 14.44 -5.97 -7.31
N GLU A 35 14.78 -7.25 -7.29
CA GLU A 35 15.39 -7.90 -6.13
C GLU A 35 16.69 -7.24 -5.67
N SER A 36 17.40 -6.56 -6.58
CA SER A 36 18.62 -5.80 -6.27
C SER A 36 18.38 -4.47 -5.55
N ILE A 37 17.12 -4.07 -5.30
CA ILE A 37 16.79 -2.82 -4.63
C ILE A 37 17.43 -2.77 -3.24
N SER A 38 18.06 -1.65 -2.91
CA SER A 38 18.81 -1.42 -1.68
C SER A 38 18.69 0.06 -1.25
N PRO A 39 18.58 0.36 0.06
CA PRO A 39 18.62 -0.56 1.19
C PRO A 39 17.37 -1.45 1.27
N LYS A 40 17.52 -2.61 1.91
CA LYS A 40 16.38 -3.46 2.29
C LYS A 40 15.69 -2.84 3.50
N VAL A 41 14.37 -2.81 3.46
CA VAL A 41 13.53 -2.31 4.53
C VAL A 41 12.31 -3.22 4.66
N ASP A 42 11.87 -3.43 5.90
CA ASP A 42 10.69 -4.24 6.15
C ASP A 42 9.42 -3.44 5.85
N LEU A 43 8.70 -3.89 4.82
CA LEU A 43 7.43 -3.33 4.35
C LEU A 43 6.31 -4.38 4.33
N SER A 44 6.45 -5.48 5.10
CA SER A 44 5.52 -6.61 5.05
C SER A 44 4.10 -6.24 5.47
N ASP A 45 3.91 -5.24 6.33
CA ASP A 45 2.58 -4.81 6.78
C ASP A 45 1.68 -4.36 5.61
N PHE A 46 2.25 -3.73 4.57
CA PHE A 46 1.48 -3.39 3.37
C PHE A 46 0.94 -4.63 2.66
N HIS A 47 1.77 -5.68 2.52
CA HIS A 47 1.33 -6.94 1.91
C HIS A 47 0.33 -7.68 2.80
N GLN A 48 0.58 -7.75 4.12
CA GLN A 48 -0.33 -8.40 5.05
C GLN A 48 -1.71 -7.73 5.11
N PHE A 49 -1.75 -6.40 5.07
CA PHE A 49 -3.02 -5.69 5.06
C PHE A 49 -3.73 -5.79 3.72
N ALA A 50 -3.00 -5.70 2.60
CA ALA A 50 -3.58 -5.91 1.27
C ALA A 50 -4.14 -7.33 1.09
N GLU A 51 -3.45 -8.33 1.62
CA GLU A 51 -3.92 -9.72 1.75
C GLU A 51 -5.23 -9.79 2.54
N THR A 52 -5.25 -9.19 3.73
CA THR A 52 -6.44 -9.13 4.58
C THR A 52 -7.63 -8.48 3.85
N CYS A 53 -7.37 -7.44 3.07
CA CYS A 53 -8.40 -6.75 2.29
C CYS A 53 -8.97 -7.60 1.14
N ARG A 54 -8.39 -8.76 0.81
CA ARG A 54 -8.90 -9.62 -0.26
C ARG A 54 -10.26 -10.23 0.03
N GLN A 55 -10.63 -10.31 1.31
CA GLN A 55 -11.94 -10.80 1.74
C GLN A 55 -13.10 -9.87 1.36
N PHE A 56 -12.83 -8.61 0.99
CA PHE A 56 -13.87 -7.66 0.61
C PHE A 56 -14.26 -7.81 -0.86
N ASP A 57 -15.57 -7.76 -1.11
CA ASP A 57 -16.10 -7.77 -2.46
C ASP A 57 -15.71 -6.50 -3.20
N ARG A 58 -15.33 -6.66 -4.47
CA ARG A 58 -14.88 -5.60 -5.39
C ARG A 58 -15.56 -5.76 -6.74
N GLY A 59 -15.56 -4.69 -7.54
CA GLY A 59 -16.15 -4.71 -8.89
C GLY A 59 -17.61 -5.15 -8.91
N GLU A 60 -17.94 -6.08 -9.81
CA GLU A 60 -19.30 -6.61 -9.98
C GLU A 60 -19.84 -7.33 -8.74
N ALA A 61 -18.98 -8.05 -7.99
CA ALA A 61 -19.37 -8.71 -6.75
C ALA A 61 -19.87 -7.69 -5.72
N ARG A 62 -19.18 -6.55 -5.59
CA ARG A 62 -19.61 -5.44 -4.73
C ARG A 62 -20.91 -4.79 -5.20
N ALA A 63 -21.09 -4.69 -6.52
CA ALA A 63 -22.30 -4.13 -7.12
C ALA A 63 -23.53 -5.02 -6.84
N ALA A 64 -23.35 -6.33 -6.80
CA ALA A 64 -24.40 -7.31 -6.50
C ALA A 64 -24.78 -7.38 -5.00
N LEU A 65 -24.02 -6.75 -4.10
CA LEU A 65 -24.32 -6.74 -2.68
C LEU A 65 -25.61 -5.97 -2.36
N THR A 66 -26.39 -6.54 -1.44
CA THR A 66 -27.47 -5.78 -0.80
C THR A 66 -26.89 -4.61 0.01
N PRO A 67 -27.65 -3.50 0.20
CA PRO A 67 -27.19 -2.38 1.02
C PRO A 67 -26.74 -2.78 2.43
N ARG A 68 -27.43 -3.75 3.05
CA ARG A 68 -27.09 -4.28 4.38
C ARG A 68 -25.72 -4.96 4.38
N VAL A 69 -25.46 -5.85 3.43
CA VAL A 69 -24.18 -6.58 3.36
C VAL A 69 -23.03 -5.63 3.02
N ARG A 70 -23.26 -4.69 2.09
CA ARG A 70 -22.28 -3.64 1.78
C ARG A 70 -21.91 -2.83 3.02
N HIS A 71 -22.91 -2.39 3.78
CA HIS A 71 -22.67 -1.63 5.01
C HIS A 71 -21.91 -2.43 6.08
N GLN A 72 -22.21 -3.74 6.22
CA GLN A 72 -21.47 -4.63 7.12
C GLN A 72 -20.00 -4.76 6.69
N GLN A 73 -19.73 -4.94 5.40
CA GLN A 73 -18.35 -4.98 4.90
C GLN A 73 -17.62 -3.66 5.10
N ASP A 74 -18.26 -2.52 4.82
CA ASP A 74 -17.64 -1.20 4.98
C ASP A 74 -17.34 -0.93 6.46
N SER A 75 -18.23 -1.33 7.37
CA SER A 75 -18.02 -1.20 8.82
C SER A 75 -16.86 -2.08 9.30
N TYR A 76 -16.76 -3.31 8.80
CA TYR A 76 -15.64 -4.20 9.15
C TYR A 76 -14.32 -3.72 8.56
N ARG A 77 -14.33 -3.17 7.33
CA ARG A 77 -13.17 -2.52 6.72
C ARG A 77 -12.67 -1.36 7.57
N TRP A 78 -13.55 -0.48 8.06
CA TRP A 78 -13.14 0.62 8.94
C TRP A 78 -12.53 0.16 10.25
N GLN A 79 -13.05 -0.91 10.85
CA GLN A 79 -12.45 -1.50 12.06
C GLN A 79 -11.03 -2.01 11.78
N LEU A 80 -10.86 -2.77 10.70
CA LEU A 80 -9.55 -3.26 10.29
C LEU A 80 -8.57 -2.13 9.96
N GLU A 81 -9.02 -1.07 9.30
CA GLU A 81 -8.20 0.10 9.04
C GLU A 81 -7.74 0.78 10.33
N ALA A 82 -8.60 0.88 11.35
CA ALA A 82 -8.21 1.40 12.65
C ALA A 82 -7.18 0.50 13.35
N GLU A 83 -7.33 -0.82 13.29
CA GLU A 83 -6.40 -1.79 13.87
C GLU A 83 -5.02 -1.80 13.20
N TYR A 84 -4.95 -1.49 11.90
CA TYR A 84 -3.70 -1.48 11.14
C TYR A 84 -3.06 -0.11 11.02
N LYS A 85 -3.77 0.96 11.38
CA LYS A 85 -3.35 2.35 11.16
C LYS A 85 -1.91 2.62 11.58
N GLU A 86 -1.57 2.39 12.84
CA GLU A 86 -0.22 2.68 13.35
C GLU A 86 0.88 1.87 12.65
N ARG A 87 0.59 0.59 12.33
CA ARG A 87 1.52 -0.29 11.62
C ARG A 87 1.79 0.22 10.21
N LEU A 88 0.74 0.61 9.49
CA LEU A 88 0.84 1.13 8.12
C LEU A 88 1.48 2.51 8.09
N GLU A 89 1.19 3.38 9.04
CA GLU A 89 1.86 4.69 9.18
C GLU A 89 3.36 4.51 9.43
N SER A 90 3.75 3.58 10.30
CA SER A 90 5.16 3.24 10.51
C SER A 90 5.82 2.66 9.26
N CYS A 91 5.09 1.81 8.51
CA CYS A 91 5.54 1.25 7.24
C CYS A 91 5.78 2.34 6.18
N ALA A 92 4.87 3.31 6.10
CA ALA A 92 4.99 4.48 5.23
C ALA A 92 6.21 5.33 5.57
N GLN A 93 6.41 5.64 6.85
CA GLN A 93 7.60 6.40 7.29
C GLN A 93 8.89 5.67 6.89
N ARG A 94 8.95 4.35 7.08
CA ARG A 94 10.09 3.55 6.64
C ARG A 94 10.29 3.65 5.12
N LEU A 95 9.22 3.53 4.33
CA LEU A 95 9.28 3.67 2.88
C LEU A 95 9.79 5.06 2.46
N GLU A 96 9.31 6.14 3.07
CA GLU A 96 9.78 7.52 2.81
C GLU A 96 11.29 7.66 3.00
N THR A 97 11.85 7.05 4.05
CA THR A 97 13.29 7.15 4.34
C THR A 97 14.17 6.50 3.27
N VAL A 98 13.67 5.48 2.56
CA VAL A 98 14.47 4.72 1.58
C VAL A 98 14.24 5.15 0.14
N LEU A 99 13.13 5.83 -0.17
CA LEU A 99 12.78 6.26 -1.53
C LEU A 99 13.92 7.05 -2.23
N PRO A 100 14.63 8.00 -1.60
CA PRO A 100 15.74 8.72 -2.25
C PRO A 100 16.91 7.80 -2.64
N ALA A 101 17.24 6.82 -1.78
CA ALA A 101 18.31 5.85 -2.04
C ALA A 101 17.92 4.90 -3.18
N TRP A 102 16.68 4.41 -3.17
CA TRP A 102 16.12 3.58 -4.24
C TRP A 102 16.14 4.28 -5.60
N ARG A 103 15.75 5.56 -5.66
CA ARG A 103 15.84 6.39 -6.88
C ARG A 103 17.25 6.46 -7.41
N SER A 104 18.22 6.69 -6.52
CA SER A 104 19.63 6.81 -6.89
C SER A 104 20.17 5.47 -7.42
N GLY A 105 19.91 4.36 -6.73
CA GLY A 105 20.37 3.03 -7.14
C GLY A 105 19.78 2.56 -8.47
N LEU A 106 18.50 2.82 -8.71
CA LEU A 106 17.84 2.43 -9.96
C LEU A 106 18.30 3.26 -11.17
N ARG A 107 18.60 4.55 -10.98
CA ARG A 107 19.21 5.39 -12.04
C ARG A 107 20.57 4.85 -12.45
N LEU A 108 21.42 4.53 -11.47
CA LEU A 108 22.76 3.96 -11.72
C LEU A 108 22.69 2.62 -12.45
N SER A 109 21.74 1.75 -12.08
CA SER A 109 21.52 0.48 -12.79
C SER A 109 21.04 0.65 -14.24
N SER A 110 20.40 1.78 -14.57
CA SER A 110 19.93 2.06 -15.94
C SER A 110 21.02 2.62 -16.86
N SER A 111 22.02 3.30 -16.30
CA SER A 111 23.15 3.88 -17.05
C SER A 111 24.30 2.89 -17.31
N LEU A 112 24.24 1.71 -16.71
CA LEU A 112 25.22 0.62 -16.88
C LEU A 112 24.79 -0.42 -17.94
N LYS A 113 23.71 -0.13 -18.70
CA LYS A 113 23.25 -0.91 -19.86
C LYS A 113 23.38 -0.08 -21.12
#